data_AF-A8JZG6-F1
#
_entry.id   AF-A8JZG6-F1
#
_cell.length_a   1.000
_cell.length_b   1.000
_cell.length_c   1.000
_cell.angle_alpha   90.00
_cell.angle_beta   90.00
_cell.angle_gamma   90.00
#
_symmetry.space_group_name_H-M   'P 1'
#
loop_
_entity.id
_entity.type
_entity.pdbx_description
1 polymer ?
#
loop_
_entity_poly.entity_id
_entity_poly.type
_entity_poly.pdbx_seq_one_letter_code
_entity_poly.pdbx_strand_id
1 'polypeptide(L)'
;PIVAEAAKKSADKVFNRICVTHLLMDESKENRVAGAVGFNVRTGNYHVFKSKTVIVAAGGASNIYKPRSVGEGAGRVWYAPWSSGSAYGLLIGAGAKMTQMENKIVLARFKDGYGPVGAYFLHLKTYTQNGLGEEYESKWFPELQEMVGKEYLDPEASHRTHRPIPTCLRNHAFISEVNAGRGPIHMVTMEAFQDPHLEEIGWHNFLGMTVGQAVLWAATDVDPKYENPELTTSEPYVMGSHATGCGAWCSGPEDVSPDEYFWGYNRMTTVEGLFGAGDAVGGTPHAFSSGSFTEGRLAAKAACKYIDDGKAEGIRVSQKQIDDRKAEIYKPMEHYRTYRNEITAGSVNPNYINPRQGLDRLQKLMDEYCGGVTVSYMTNEKLLNIGLKKMKVLEEDLEKIAAEDIHELLRAWELKHRHLTSEAVIQHT
;
A
#
# COMPACT_ATOMS: atom_id res chain seq x y z
N PRO A 1 -20.72 9.15 -0.37
CA PRO A 1 -20.22 7.92 0.30
C PRO A 1 -20.72 7.86 1.75
N ILE A 2 -21.34 6.75 2.16
CA ILE A 2 -22.06 6.60 3.45
C ILE A 2 -21.15 6.87 4.65
N VAL A 3 -19.96 6.25 4.69
CA VAL A 3 -19.00 6.42 5.80
C VAL A 3 -18.48 7.86 5.90
N ALA A 4 -18.24 8.51 4.75
CA ALA A 4 -17.76 9.89 4.72
C ALA A 4 -18.81 10.89 5.25
N GLU A 5 -20.10 10.61 5.06
CA GLU A 5 -21.18 11.43 5.59
C GLU A 5 -21.22 11.39 7.12
N ALA A 6 -21.13 10.18 7.70
CA ALA A 6 -21.07 10.01 9.14
C ALA A 6 -19.85 10.74 9.73
N ALA A 7 -18.67 10.56 9.13
CA ALA A 7 -17.46 11.26 9.57
C ALA A 7 -17.60 12.78 9.50
N LYS A 8 -18.18 13.33 8.42
CA LYS A 8 -18.40 14.77 8.26
C LYS A 8 -19.37 15.34 9.29
N LYS A 9 -20.40 14.58 9.69
CA LYS A 9 -21.36 14.99 10.73
C LYS A 9 -20.72 15.03 12.13
N SER A 10 -19.72 14.18 12.37
CA SER A 10 -19.05 14.08 13.67
C SER A 10 -17.80 14.96 13.81
N ALA A 11 -17.20 15.42 12.71
CA ALA A 11 -15.98 16.20 12.74
C ALA A 11 -16.24 17.71 12.94
N ASP A 12 -15.48 18.36 13.83
CA ASP A 12 -15.54 19.81 14.02
C ASP A 12 -15.15 20.57 12.74
N LYS A 13 -14.10 20.08 12.07
CA LYS A 13 -13.57 20.66 10.82
C LYS A 13 -13.06 19.56 9.91
N VAL A 14 -13.31 19.73 8.61
CA VAL A 14 -12.76 18.86 7.56
C VAL A 14 -12.00 19.71 6.55
N PHE A 15 -10.69 19.49 6.45
CA PHE A 15 -9.84 20.14 5.46
C PHE A 15 -9.58 19.18 4.31
N ASN A 16 -10.11 19.52 3.13
CA ASN A 16 -9.91 18.74 1.91
C ASN A 16 -8.79 19.33 1.05
N ARG A 17 -8.24 18.51 0.16
CA ARG A 17 -7.22 18.91 -0.83
C ARG A 17 -5.93 19.44 -0.18
N ILE A 18 -5.57 18.93 1.00
CA ILE A 18 -4.27 19.21 1.63
C ILE A 18 -3.42 17.94 1.55
N CYS A 19 -2.25 18.06 0.94
CA CYS A 19 -1.22 17.03 1.01
C CYS A 19 -0.39 17.29 2.27
N VAL A 20 -0.50 16.40 3.26
CA VAL A 20 0.38 16.40 4.43
C VAL A 20 1.70 15.76 4.01
N THR A 21 2.81 16.45 4.29
CA THR A 21 4.15 16.05 3.85
C THR A 21 5.06 15.72 5.02
N HIS A 22 4.88 16.40 6.16
CA HIS A 22 5.69 16.18 7.36
C HIS A 22 4.85 16.25 8.61
N LEU A 23 5.29 15.52 9.62
CA LEU A 23 4.87 15.73 11.00
C LEU A 23 5.75 16.80 11.64
N LEU A 24 5.18 17.52 12.60
CA LEU A 24 5.91 18.44 13.47
C LEU A 24 6.21 17.72 14.79
N MET A 25 7.42 17.92 15.28
CA MET A 25 7.88 17.33 16.54
C MET A 25 7.88 18.39 17.63
N ASP A 26 7.61 17.93 18.85
CA ASP A 26 7.64 18.76 20.03
C ASP A 26 9.09 19.07 20.44
N GLU A 27 9.39 20.35 20.62
CA GLU A 27 10.72 20.82 21.05
C GLU A 27 10.88 20.83 22.57
N SER A 28 9.79 20.59 23.32
CA SER A 28 9.83 20.50 24.78
C SER A 28 10.07 19.09 25.29
N LYS A 29 9.84 18.07 24.46
CA LYS A 29 10.06 16.65 24.78
C LYS A 29 10.47 15.87 23.54
N GLU A 30 11.61 15.19 23.63
CA GLU A 30 12.10 14.31 22.56
C GLU A 30 11.08 13.20 22.26
N ASN A 31 11.01 12.79 20.99
CA ASN A 31 10.16 11.68 20.54
C ASN A 31 8.66 11.85 20.83
N ARG A 32 8.15 13.10 20.79
CA ARG A 32 6.71 13.42 20.91
C ARG A 32 6.24 14.23 19.69
N VAL A 33 5.12 13.83 19.10
CA VAL A 33 4.51 14.56 17.97
C VAL A 33 3.78 15.81 18.46
N ALA A 34 3.77 16.85 17.63
CA ALA A 34 3.18 18.16 17.94
C ALA A 34 2.27 18.72 16.84
N GLY A 35 2.12 18.01 15.72
CA GLY A 35 1.31 18.47 14.62
C GLY A 35 1.72 17.92 13.26
N ALA A 36 1.29 18.61 12.22
CA ALA A 36 1.60 18.28 10.84
C ALA A 36 1.61 19.53 9.95
N VAL A 37 2.32 19.45 8.83
CA VAL A 37 2.38 20.51 7.83
C VAL A 37 2.18 19.95 6.43
N GLY A 38 1.64 20.81 5.57
CA GLY A 38 1.30 20.44 4.21
C GLY A 38 0.94 21.64 3.38
N PHE A 39 0.44 21.37 2.18
CA PHE A 39 -0.01 22.42 1.27
C PHE A 39 -1.31 22.04 0.59
N ASN A 40 -2.09 23.05 0.24
CA ASN A 40 -3.32 22.86 -0.48
C ASN A 40 -3.02 22.59 -1.97
N VAL A 41 -3.45 21.45 -2.50
CA VAL A 41 -3.16 21.03 -3.88
C VAL A 41 -3.98 21.77 -4.95
N ARG A 42 -4.82 22.73 -4.55
CA ARG A 42 -5.56 23.64 -5.44
C ARG A 42 -5.01 25.05 -5.41
N THR A 43 -4.65 25.56 -4.23
CA THR A 43 -4.22 26.96 -4.07
C THR A 43 -2.71 27.13 -3.86
N GLY A 44 -1.99 26.06 -3.50
CA GLY A 44 -0.59 26.13 -3.12
C GLY A 44 -0.36 26.75 -1.74
N ASN A 45 -1.42 26.99 -0.97
CA ASN A 45 -1.28 27.59 0.37
C ASN A 45 -0.62 26.62 1.33
N TYR A 46 0.31 27.13 2.13
CA TYR A 46 0.93 26.37 3.22
C TYR A 46 -0.02 26.27 4.42
N HIS A 47 -0.13 25.07 4.97
CA HIS A 47 -0.98 24.77 6.13
C HIS A 47 -0.15 24.20 7.28
N VAL A 48 -0.39 24.73 8.47
CA VAL A 48 0.23 24.30 9.72
C VAL A 48 -0.87 23.85 10.68
N PHE A 49 -0.82 22.60 11.09
CA PHE A 49 -1.69 22.03 12.11
C PHE A 49 -0.86 21.79 13.36
N LYS A 50 -1.14 22.52 14.44
CA LYS A 50 -0.60 22.23 15.77
C LYS A 50 -1.62 21.38 16.51
N SER A 51 -1.23 20.23 17.03
CA SER A 51 -2.13 19.29 17.68
C SER A 51 -1.50 18.63 18.88
N LYS A 52 -2.35 18.20 19.82
CA LYS A 52 -1.95 17.46 21.02
C LYS A 52 -1.61 15.99 20.72
N THR A 53 -2.26 15.43 19.72
CA THR A 53 -2.06 14.07 19.19
C THR A 53 -2.25 14.11 17.68
N VAL A 54 -1.70 13.11 16.98
CA VAL A 54 -1.86 12.92 15.53
C VAL A 54 -2.22 11.46 15.27
N ILE A 55 -3.19 11.21 14.39
CA ILE A 55 -3.52 9.86 13.90
C ILE A 55 -3.22 9.80 12.41
N VAL A 56 -2.32 8.91 12.01
CA VAL A 56 -1.98 8.68 10.60
C VAL A 56 -2.83 7.53 10.06
N ALA A 57 -3.65 7.83 9.05
CA ALA A 57 -4.53 6.88 8.36
C ALA A 57 -4.52 7.13 6.84
N ALA A 58 -3.32 7.28 6.27
CA ALA A 58 -3.12 7.74 4.89
C ALA A 58 -3.04 6.61 3.83
N GLY A 59 -3.49 5.40 4.18
CA GLY A 59 -3.44 4.22 3.31
C GLY A 59 -2.02 3.68 3.09
N GLY A 60 -1.94 2.46 2.54
CA GLY A 60 -0.67 1.76 2.28
C GLY A 60 0.14 2.36 1.13
N ALA A 61 0.88 1.52 0.41
CA ALA A 61 1.66 1.94 -0.75
C ALA A 61 1.39 1.07 -1.99
N SER A 62 0.92 1.74 -3.03
CA SER A 62 0.83 1.25 -4.40
C SER A 62 1.86 1.94 -5.29
N ASN A 63 2.14 1.37 -6.45
CA ASN A 63 3.09 1.91 -7.43
C ASN A 63 4.52 2.06 -6.88
N ILE A 64 4.90 1.27 -5.87
CA ILE A 64 6.30 1.14 -5.45
C ILE A 64 7.05 0.11 -6.29
N TYR A 65 6.35 -0.89 -6.84
CA TYR A 65 6.88 -1.83 -7.85
C TYR A 65 6.38 -1.45 -9.25
N LYS A 66 7.11 -1.87 -10.28
CA LYS A 66 6.67 -1.75 -11.67
C LYS A 66 5.41 -2.61 -11.91
N PRO A 67 4.29 -2.01 -12.33
CA PRO A 67 3.07 -2.78 -12.64
C PRO A 67 3.24 -3.58 -13.93
N ARG A 68 2.35 -4.56 -14.17
CA ARG A 68 2.35 -5.35 -15.42
C ARG A 68 2.08 -4.51 -16.67
N SER A 69 1.23 -3.49 -16.55
CA SER A 69 0.95 -2.51 -17.61
C SER A 69 1.69 -1.21 -17.34
N VAL A 70 2.60 -0.80 -18.22
CA VAL A 70 3.49 0.36 -18.02
C VAL A 70 3.09 1.64 -18.79
N GLY A 71 2.13 1.52 -19.72
CA GLY A 71 1.52 2.65 -20.42
C GLY A 71 0.38 3.28 -19.62
N GLU A 72 -0.75 3.58 -20.27
CA GLU A 72 -1.96 4.10 -19.60
C GLU A 72 -2.46 3.17 -18.48
N GLY A 73 -2.30 1.86 -18.67
CA GLY A 73 -2.63 0.84 -17.68
C GLY A 73 -1.80 0.88 -16.39
N ALA A 74 -0.75 1.72 -16.29
CA ALA A 74 0.00 1.90 -15.04
C ALA A 74 -0.87 2.51 -13.92
N GLY A 75 -1.98 3.18 -14.27
CA GLY A 75 -2.98 3.61 -13.30
C GLY A 75 -3.84 2.46 -12.77
N ARG A 76 -3.88 1.32 -13.45
CA ARG A 76 -4.67 0.14 -13.08
C ARG A 76 -3.87 -0.81 -12.19
N VAL A 77 -3.57 -0.35 -10.99
CA VAL A 77 -3.10 -1.23 -9.92
C VAL A 77 -4.30 -1.87 -9.20
N TRP A 78 -4.13 -3.03 -8.56
CA TRP A 78 -5.21 -3.69 -7.82
C TRP A 78 -5.61 -2.86 -6.59
N TYR A 79 -4.63 -2.36 -5.84
CA TYR A 79 -4.90 -1.52 -4.69
C TYR A 79 -5.14 -0.06 -5.08
N ALA A 80 -5.30 0.83 -4.10
CA ALA A 80 -5.59 2.23 -4.34
C ALA A 80 -4.38 2.96 -4.99
N PRO A 81 -4.47 3.46 -6.25
CA PRO A 81 -3.33 4.10 -6.93
C PRO A 81 -2.91 5.41 -6.27
N TRP A 82 -3.80 6.05 -5.50
CA TRP A 82 -3.53 7.24 -4.70
C TRP A 82 -2.88 6.95 -3.34
N SER A 83 -2.77 5.68 -2.92
CA SER A 83 -2.04 5.29 -1.71
C SER A 83 -0.54 5.30 -2.00
N SER A 84 0.12 6.41 -1.69
CA SER A 84 1.51 6.70 -2.05
C SER A 84 2.53 6.31 -0.97
N GLY A 85 2.16 5.47 0.00
CA GLY A 85 3.01 5.19 1.16
C GLY A 85 3.14 6.36 2.13
N SER A 86 2.27 7.37 2.05
CA SER A 86 2.28 8.51 2.98
C SER A 86 2.05 8.08 4.43
N ALA A 87 1.32 6.98 4.66
CA ALA A 87 1.18 6.45 6.01
C ALA A 87 2.53 6.04 6.61
N TYR A 88 3.43 5.50 5.79
CA TYR A 88 4.76 5.06 6.22
C TYR A 88 5.76 6.20 6.18
N GLY A 89 5.81 6.99 5.11
CA GLY A 89 6.72 8.13 4.98
C GLY A 89 6.60 9.12 6.14
N LEU A 90 5.37 9.44 6.58
CA LEU A 90 5.15 10.32 7.73
C LEU A 90 5.60 9.69 9.06
N LEU A 91 5.34 8.40 9.26
CA LEU A 91 5.68 7.69 10.49
C LEU A 91 7.20 7.45 10.61
N ILE A 92 7.82 6.96 9.54
CA ILE A 92 9.27 6.78 9.43
C ILE A 92 9.99 8.11 9.63
N GLY A 93 9.52 9.17 8.95
CA GLY A 93 10.10 10.51 9.08
C GLY A 93 10.00 11.10 10.50
N ALA A 94 9.04 10.66 11.30
CA ALA A 94 8.91 11.04 12.71
C ALA A 94 9.69 10.11 13.69
N GLY A 95 10.33 9.05 13.19
CA GLY A 95 11.07 8.08 14.00
C GLY A 95 10.23 6.94 14.57
N ALA A 96 9.01 6.71 14.08
CA ALA A 96 8.22 5.56 14.48
C ALA A 96 8.86 4.26 13.98
N LYS A 97 8.94 3.25 14.87
CA LYS A 97 9.42 1.93 14.49
C LYS A 97 8.40 1.25 13.58
N MET A 98 8.90 0.62 12.52
CA MET A 98 8.11 -0.17 11.58
C MET A 98 8.22 -1.66 11.93
N THR A 99 7.23 -2.44 11.52
CA THR A 99 7.17 -3.90 11.72
C THR A 99 6.69 -4.57 10.44
N GLN A 100 7.20 -5.77 10.17
CA GLN A 100 6.81 -6.63 9.06
C GLN A 100 6.78 -5.93 7.68
N MET A 101 7.64 -4.95 7.41
CA MET A 101 7.64 -4.24 6.12
C MET A 101 8.01 -5.15 4.93
N GLU A 102 8.67 -6.27 5.19
CA GLU A 102 8.93 -7.34 4.23
C GLU A 102 7.66 -8.10 3.81
N ASN A 103 6.59 -8.04 4.62
CA ASN A 103 5.34 -8.73 4.36
C ASN A 103 4.51 -7.97 3.32
N LYS A 104 4.90 -8.14 2.04
CA LYS A 104 4.21 -7.65 0.86
C LYS A 104 3.19 -8.66 0.32
N ILE A 105 2.16 -8.14 -0.36
CA ILE A 105 1.10 -8.96 -0.96
C ILE A 105 1.21 -8.98 -2.48
N VAL A 106 1.19 -10.18 -3.04
CA VAL A 106 0.96 -10.45 -4.47
C VAL A 106 -0.42 -11.08 -4.60
N LEU A 107 -1.19 -10.72 -5.63
CA LEU A 107 -2.58 -11.16 -5.72
C LEU A 107 -2.89 -11.81 -7.03
N ALA A 108 -3.43 -13.04 -6.97
CA ALA A 108 -4.12 -13.65 -8.08
C ALA A 108 -5.48 -12.95 -8.31
N ARG A 109 -5.64 -12.34 -9.48
CA ARG A 109 -6.84 -11.60 -9.90
C ARG A 109 -7.08 -11.79 -11.38
N PHE A 110 -8.25 -11.39 -11.87
CA PHE A 110 -8.49 -11.35 -13.31
C PHE A 110 -7.44 -10.47 -13.99
N LYS A 111 -6.88 -11.00 -15.09
CA LYS A 111 -5.72 -10.41 -15.75
C LYS A 111 -6.03 -9.00 -16.25
N ASP A 112 -5.03 -8.12 -16.10
CA ASP A 112 -5.00 -6.71 -16.47
C ASP A 112 -5.99 -5.79 -15.72
N GLY A 113 -7.28 -6.12 -15.66
CA GLY A 113 -8.29 -5.32 -14.96
C GLY A 113 -8.28 -5.46 -13.43
N TYR A 114 -7.61 -6.49 -12.91
CA TYR A 114 -7.50 -6.84 -11.50
C TYR A 114 -8.85 -6.99 -10.78
N GLY A 115 -9.84 -7.54 -11.50
CA GLY A 115 -11.15 -7.85 -10.94
C GLY A 115 -11.08 -8.78 -9.72
N PRO A 116 -11.97 -8.60 -8.73
CA PRO A 116 -12.03 -9.42 -7.52
C PRO A 116 -12.41 -10.88 -7.80
N VAL A 117 -11.62 -11.81 -7.26
CA VAL A 117 -11.87 -13.26 -7.36
C VAL A 117 -12.54 -13.87 -6.13
N GLY A 118 -12.68 -13.09 -5.04
CA GLY A 118 -13.20 -13.59 -3.75
C GLY A 118 -14.64 -14.14 -3.85
N ALA A 119 -15.55 -13.40 -4.49
CA ALA A 119 -16.92 -13.86 -4.73
C ALA A 119 -16.95 -15.08 -5.68
N TYR A 120 -16.08 -15.10 -6.69
CA TYR A 120 -16.00 -16.21 -7.65
C TYR A 120 -15.64 -17.51 -6.93
N PHE A 121 -14.56 -17.52 -6.14
CA PHE A 121 -14.18 -18.70 -5.35
C PHE A 121 -15.18 -19.05 -4.24
N LEU A 122 -15.56 -18.08 -3.43
CA LEU A 122 -16.27 -18.36 -2.17
C LEU A 122 -17.79 -18.44 -2.34
N HIS A 123 -18.37 -17.67 -3.24
CA HIS A 123 -19.81 -17.60 -3.43
C HIS A 123 -20.25 -18.42 -4.65
N LEU A 124 -19.64 -18.21 -5.81
CA LEU A 124 -19.95 -18.94 -7.04
C LEU A 124 -19.33 -20.35 -7.07
N LYS A 125 -18.42 -20.66 -6.13
CA LYS A 125 -17.72 -21.95 -6.02
C LYS A 125 -16.91 -22.32 -7.26
N THR A 126 -16.44 -21.32 -8.00
CA THR A 126 -15.53 -21.54 -9.13
C THR A 126 -14.16 -22.02 -8.64
N TYR A 127 -13.40 -22.62 -9.54
CA TYR A 127 -12.04 -23.09 -9.31
C TYR A 127 -11.13 -22.62 -10.44
N THR A 128 -9.84 -22.93 -10.33
CA THR A 128 -8.83 -22.53 -11.33
C THR A 128 -8.23 -23.73 -12.03
N GLN A 129 -7.92 -23.54 -13.31
CA GLN A 129 -7.24 -24.55 -14.14
C GLN A 129 -6.08 -23.91 -14.90
N ASN A 130 -5.10 -24.73 -15.27
CA ASN A 130 -3.97 -24.31 -16.09
C ASN A 130 -4.35 -24.24 -17.59
N GLY A 131 -3.37 -23.97 -18.47
CA GLY A 131 -3.59 -23.87 -19.91
C GLY A 131 -3.98 -25.20 -20.58
N LEU A 132 -3.86 -26.31 -19.87
CA LEU A 132 -4.23 -27.66 -20.32
C LEU A 132 -5.61 -28.09 -19.79
N GLY A 133 -6.29 -27.25 -19.00
CA GLY A 133 -7.56 -27.58 -18.37
C GLY A 133 -7.43 -28.44 -17.11
N GLU A 134 -6.25 -28.48 -16.49
CA GLU A 134 -5.98 -29.30 -15.31
C GLU A 134 -6.04 -28.46 -14.02
N GLU A 135 -6.53 -29.07 -12.94
CA GLU A 135 -6.27 -28.57 -11.59
C GLU A 135 -4.77 -28.72 -11.30
N TYR A 136 -4.12 -27.64 -10.85
CA TYR A 136 -2.66 -27.57 -10.79
C TYR A 136 -2.10 -27.44 -9.37
N GLU A 137 -2.89 -27.02 -8.38
CA GLU A 137 -2.37 -26.70 -7.06
C GLU A 137 -1.96 -27.96 -6.30
N SER A 138 -2.74 -29.03 -6.42
CA SER A 138 -2.44 -30.33 -5.82
C SER A 138 -1.07 -30.88 -6.24
N LYS A 139 -0.61 -30.56 -7.45
CA LYS A 139 0.71 -30.94 -7.96
C LYS A 139 1.86 -30.27 -7.20
N TRP A 140 1.67 -29.02 -6.75
CA TRP A 140 2.71 -28.24 -6.08
C TRP A 140 2.66 -28.37 -4.56
N PHE A 141 1.54 -28.81 -3.98
CA PHE A 141 1.38 -28.93 -2.53
C PHE A 141 2.35 -29.89 -1.83
N PRO A 142 2.78 -31.04 -2.39
CA PRO A 142 3.73 -31.92 -1.71
C PRO A 142 5.07 -31.25 -1.41
N GLU A 143 5.70 -30.64 -2.43
CA GLU A 143 6.97 -29.92 -2.27
C GLU A 143 6.80 -28.68 -1.39
N LEU A 144 5.70 -27.95 -1.54
CA LEU A 144 5.37 -26.82 -0.66
C LEU A 144 5.21 -27.25 0.80
N GLN A 145 4.54 -28.37 1.06
CA GLN A 145 4.35 -28.89 2.42
C GLN A 145 5.67 -29.34 3.03
N GLU A 146 6.59 -29.89 2.25
CA GLU A 146 7.95 -30.20 2.71
C GLU A 146 8.69 -28.91 3.11
N MET A 147 8.53 -27.84 2.32
CA MET A 147 9.18 -26.55 2.56
C MET A 147 8.67 -25.82 3.82
N VAL A 148 7.35 -25.76 4.02
CA VAL A 148 6.76 -24.98 5.12
C VAL A 148 6.33 -25.83 6.30
N GLY A 149 6.20 -27.14 6.15
CA GLY A 149 5.69 -28.05 7.17
C GLY A 149 4.17 -28.22 7.15
N LYS A 150 3.69 -29.37 7.64
CA LYS A 150 2.27 -29.74 7.67
C LYS A 150 1.41 -28.79 8.51
N GLU A 151 1.99 -28.09 9.47
CA GLU A 151 1.26 -27.12 10.30
C GLU A 151 0.73 -25.92 9.49
N TYR A 152 1.46 -25.49 8.47
CA TYR A 152 1.10 -24.38 7.58
C TYR A 152 0.35 -24.82 6.33
N LEU A 153 0.67 -26.01 5.78
CA LEU A 153 -0.01 -26.60 4.64
C LEU A 153 -0.46 -28.03 4.94
N ASP A 154 -1.74 -28.21 5.24
CA ASP A 154 -2.36 -29.53 5.36
C ASP A 154 -3.53 -29.65 4.37
N PRO A 155 -3.28 -30.18 3.15
CA PRO A 155 -4.33 -30.37 2.15
C PRO A 155 -5.44 -31.28 2.65
N GLU A 156 -5.12 -32.35 3.41
CA GLU A 156 -6.12 -33.30 3.92
C GLU A 156 -7.08 -32.63 4.89
N ALA A 157 -6.55 -31.83 5.82
CA ALA A 157 -7.37 -31.03 6.72
C ALA A 157 -8.15 -29.96 5.96
N SER A 158 -7.53 -29.29 4.98
CA SER A 158 -8.17 -28.22 4.19
C SER A 158 -9.37 -28.74 3.39
N HIS A 159 -9.25 -29.92 2.77
CA HIS A 159 -10.35 -30.58 2.06
C HIS A 159 -11.50 -31.03 2.98
N ARG A 160 -11.21 -31.36 4.25
CA ARG A 160 -12.20 -31.91 5.19
C ARG A 160 -12.85 -30.90 6.12
N THR A 161 -12.22 -29.74 6.37
CA THR A 161 -12.58 -28.88 7.52
C THR A 161 -12.93 -27.42 7.17
N HIS A 162 -13.18 -27.09 5.91
CA HIS A 162 -13.32 -25.68 5.44
C HIS A 162 -12.12 -24.78 5.78
N ARG A 163 -10.99 -25.34 6.25
CA ARG A 163 -9.76 -24.60 6.55
C ARG A 163 -9.15 -24.13 5.23
N PRO A 164 -9.09 -22.81 4.96
CA PRO A 164 -8.49 -22.31 3.74
C PRO A 164 -6.96 -22.46 3.79
N ILE A 165 -6.36 -22.72 2.65
CA ILE A 165 -4.90 -22.69 2.48
C ILE A 165 -4.44 -21.23 2.52
N PRO A 166 -3.34 -20.89 3.22
CA PRO A 166 -2.76 -19.56 3.21
C PRO A 166 -2.57 -18.98 1.80
N THR A 167 -2.99 -17.73 1.59
CA THR A 167 -2.98 -17.06 0.28
C THR A 167 -1.61 -17.11 -0.41
N CYS A 168 -0.52 -16.95 0.34
CA CYS A 168 0.84 -17.00 -0.20
C CYS A 168 1.20 -18.38 -0.78
N LEU A 169 0.72 -19.48 -0.20
CA LEU A 169 0.98 -20.84 -0.68
C LEU A 169 0.16 -21.16 -1.94
N ARG A 170 -1.08 -20.66 -2.01
CA ARG A 170 -1.90 -20.68 -3.23
C ARG A 170 -1.21 -19.92 -4.37
N ASN A 171 -0.70 -18.73 -4.08
CA ASN A 171 0.07 -17.95 -5.05
C ASN A 171 1.37 -18.65 -5.46
N HIS A 172 2.06 -19.34 -4.55
CA HIS A 172 3.26 -20.10 -4.89
C HIS A 172 2.94 -21.16 -5.93
N ALA A 173 1.88 -21.96 -5.72
CA ALA A 173 1.45 -22.95 -6.71
C ALA A 173 1.13 -22.30 -8.08
N PHE A 174 0.45 -21.14 -8.08
CA PHE A 174 0.17 -20.38 -9.31
C PHE A 174 1.47 -19.98 -10.03
N ILE A 175 2.40 -19.36 -9.30
CA ILE A 175 3.67 -18.87 -9.85
C ILE A 175 4.51 -20.02 -10.39
N SER A 176 4.58 -21.13 -9.66
CA SER A 176 5.31 -22.33 -10.08
C SER A 176 4.70 -22.96 -11.34
N GLU A 177 3.37 -22.98 -11.47
CA GLU A 177 2.68 -23.47 -12.67
C GLU A 177 2.99 -22.63 -13.91
N VAL A 178 2.94 -21.30 -13.77
CA VAL A 178 3.27 -20.38 -14.86
C VAL A 178 4.76 -20.47 -15.22
N ASN A 179 5.66 -20.53 -14.23
CA ASN A 179 7.10 -20.68 -14.46
C ASN A 179 7.45 -22.02 -15.14
N ALA A 180 6.65 -23.06 -14.92
CA ALA A 180 6.77 -24.34 -15.61
C ALA A 180 6.23 -24.32 -17.05
N GLY A 181 5.79 -23.16 -17.56
CA GLY A 181 5.30 -22.99 -18.92
C GLY A 181 3.90 -23.54 -19.16
N ARG A 182 3.11 -23.76 -18.10
CA ARG A 182 1.77 -24.36 -18.17
C ARG A 182 0.62 -23.36 -17.99
N GLY A 183 0.93 -22.06 -17.98
CA GLY A 183 -0.08 -21.01 -18.11
C GLY A 183 -0.74 -20.99 -19.51
N PRO A 184 -1.72 -20.10 -19.74
CA PRO A 184 -2.33 -19.19 -18.76
C PRO A 184 -3.16 -19.92 -17.70
N ILE A 185 -3.39 -19.27 -16.55
CA ILE A 185 -4.31 -19.79 -15.52
C ILE A 185 -5.68 -19.18 -15.78
N HIS A 186 -6.72 -20.00 -15.80
CA HIS A 186 -8.10 -19.55 -16.01
C HIS A 186 -8.93 -19.72 -14.75
N MET A 187 -9.90 -18.83 -14.56
CA MET A 187 -11.01 -19.04 -13.65
C MET A 187 -12.12 -19.79 -14.40
N VAL A 188 -12.60 -20.91 -13.86
CA VAL A 188 -13.68 -21.68 -14.49
C VAL A 188 -15.04 -21.03 -14.20
N THR A 189 -15.41 -20.05 -15.00
CA THR A 189 -16.68 -19.31 -14.89
C THR A 189 -17.80 -19.93 -15.71
N MET A 190 -17.48 -20.58 -16.83
CA MET A 190 -18.49 -21.12 -17.77
C MET A 190 -19.48 -22.07 -17.11
N GLU A 191 -19.06 -22.82 -16.09
CA GLU A 191 -19.95 -23.71 -15.32
C GLU A 191 -20.91 -22.92 -14.44
N ALA A 192 -20.39 -21.99 -13.62
CA ALA A 192 -21.18 -21.23 -12.67
C ALA A 192 -22.13 -20.24 -13.36
N PHE A 193 -21.70 -19.63 -14.48
CA PHE A 193 -22.46 -18.61 -15.20
C PHE A 193 -23.62 -19.18 -16.03
N GLN A 194 -23.83 -20.50 -16.04
CA GLN A 194 -25.07 -21.06 -16.57
C GLN A 194 -26.28 -20.79 -15.66
N ASP A 195 -26.05 -20.56 -14.36
CA ASP A 195 -27.07 -20.11 -13.43
C ASP A 195 -27.21 -18.58 -13.52
N PRO A 196 -28.37 -18.04 -13.97
CA PRO A 196 -28.56 -16.60 -14.11
C PRO A 196 -28.35 -15.81 -12.81
N HIS A 197 -28.61 -16.43 -11.65
CA HIS A 197 -28.39 -15.79 -10.36
C HIS A 197 -26.90 -15.64 -10.05
N LEU A 198 -26.11 -16.69 -10.33
CA LEU A 198 -24.65 -16.65 -10.13
C LEU A 198 -23.98 -15.69 -11.12
N GLU A 199 -24.47 -15.64 -12.36
CA GLU A 199 -24.07 -14.65 -13.35
C GLU A 199 -24.31 -13.21 -12.85
N GLU A 200 -25.52 -12.90 -12.36
CA GLU A 200 -25.87 -11.59 -11.80
C GLU A 200 -24.91 -11.19 -10.67
N ILE A 201 -24.63 -12.12 -9.75
CA ILE A 201 -23.69 -11.88 -8.65
C ILE A 201 -22.27 -11.64 -9.16
N GLY A 202 -21.82 -12.42 -10.15
CA GLY A 202 -20.53 -12.25 -10.80
C GLY A 202 -20.33 -10.84 -11.36
N TRP A 203 -21.35 -10.31 -12.05
CA TRP A 203 -21.36 -8.95 -12.59
C TRP A 203 -21.46 -7.88 -11.50
N HIS A 204 -22.37 -8.04 -10.52
CA HIS A 204 -22.50 -7.11 -9.40
C HIS A 204 -21.20 -6.96 -8.61
N ASN A 205 -20.44 -8.04 -8.46
CA ASN A 205 -19.15 -8.01 -7.79
C ASN A 205 -18.12 -7.13 -8.52
N PHE A 206 -18.16 -7.03 -9.86
CA PHE A 206 -17.31 -6.09 -10.60
C PHE A 206 -17.85 -4.67 -10.56
N LEU A 207 -19.13 -4.48 -10.84
CA LEU A 207 -19.75 -3.16 -10.89
C LEU A 207 -19.75 -2.46 -9.51
N GLY A 208 -19.75 -3.23 -8.43
CA GLY A 208 -19.72 -2.73 -7.06
C GLY A 208 -18.34 -2.29 -6.55
N MET A 209 -17.23 -2.73 -7.16
CA MET A 209 -15.89 -2.38 -6.64
C MET A 209 -14.77 -2.20 -7.68
N THR A 210 -14.84 -2.87 -8.84
CA THR A 210 -13.79 -2.82 -9.88
C THR A 210 -14.41 -2.78 -11.29
N VAL A 211 -15.08 -1.67 -11.61
CA VAL A 211 -15.70 -1.44 -12.93
C VAL A 211 -14.71 -1.61 -14.08
N GLY A 212 -13.42 -1.32 -13.86
CA GLY A 212 -12.38 -1.51 -14.86
C GLY A 212 -12.27 -2.94 -15.41
N GLN A 213 -12.61 -3.97 -14.62
CA GLN A 213 -12.65 -5.35 -15.12
C GLN A 213 -13.84 -5.59 -16.06
N ALA A 214 -15.02 -5.06 -15.72
CA ALA A 214 -16.19 -5.17 -16.57
C ALA A 214 -15.98 -4.45 -17.92
N VAL A 215 -15.36 -3.27 -17.88
CA VAL A 215 -14.97 -2.53 -19.10
C VAL A 215 -13.96 -3.31 -19.92
N LEU A 216 -12.98 -3.95 -19.27
CA LEU A 216 -12.00 -4.78 -19.98
C LEU A 216 -12.68 -5.94 -20.71
N TRP A 217 -13.53 -6.71 -20.04
CA TRP A 217 -14.25 -7.83 -20.67
C TRP A 217 -15.14 -7.36 -21.83
N ALA A 218 -15.84 -6.24 -21.67
CA ALA A 218 -16.60 -5.64 -22.76
C ALA A 218 -15.71 -5.19 -23.94
N ALA A 219 -14.50 -4.70 -23.67
CA ALA A 219 -13.56 -4.24 -24.71
C ALA A 219 -12.84 -5.38 -25.42
N THR A 220 -12.77 -6.57 -24.82
CA THR A 220 -12.06 -7.75 -25.35
C THR A 220 -13.00 -8.89 -25.74
N ASP A 221 -14.31 -8.65 -25.78
CA ASP A 221 -15.34 -9.64 -26.13
C ASP A 221 -15.31 -10.92 -25.26
N VAL A 222 -14.97 -10.77 -23.98
CA VAL A 222 -14.96 -11.89 -23.03
C VAL A 222 -16.33 -12.01 -22.40
N ASP A 223 -17.06 -13.06 -22.77
CA ASP A 223 -18.29 -13.47 -22.11
C ASP A 223 -18.00 -14.64 -21.15
N PRO A 224 -18.03 -14.42 -19.81
CA PRO A 224 -17.71 -15.45 -18.82
C PRO A 224 -18.65 -16.66 -18.84
N LYS A 225 -19.77 -16.60 -19.58
CA LYS A 225 -20.68 -17.72 -19.82
C LYS A 225 -20.18 -18.70 -20.87
N TYR A 226 -19.36 -18.22 -21.82
CA TYR A 226 -18.89 -19.00 -22.96
C TYR A 226 -17.37 -19.15 -23.02
N GLU A 227 -16.64 -18.38 -22.22
CA GLU A 227 -15.18 -18.44 -22.11
C GLU A 227 -14.73 -18.32 -20.65
N ASN A 228 -13.71 -19.07 -20.26
CA ASN A 228 -13.10 -18.98 -18.95
C ASN A 228 -12.01 -17.88 -18.96
N PRO A 229 -12.19 -16.75 -18.24
CA PRO A 229 -11.27 -15.62 -18.29
C PRO A 229 -9.92 -15.91 -17.58
N GLU A 230 -8.88 -15.26 -18.07
CA GLU A 230 -7.51 -15.38 -17.53
C GLU A 230 -7.34 -14.71 -16.17
N LEU A 231 -6.52 -15.35 -15.33
CA LEU A 231 -5.98 -14.81 -14.10
C LEU A 231 -4.49 -14.48 -14.26
N THR A 232 -4.02 -13.55 -13.44
CA THR A 232 -2.59 -13.27 -13.25
C THR A 232 -2.32 -12.92 -11.81
N THR A 233 -1.06 -13.03 -11.40
CA THR A 233 -0.56 -12.40 -10.17
C THR A 233 -0.25 -10.92 -10.40
N SER A 234 -0.54 -10.03 -9.46
CA SER A 234 -0.19 -8.59 -9.52
C SER A 234 1.30 -8.34 -9.27
N GLU A 235 1.77 -7.10 -9.44
CA GLU A 235 2.95 -6.61 -8.73
C GLU A 235 2.73 -6.58 -7.21
N PRO A 236 3.79 -6.58 -6.39
CA PRO A 236 3.64 -6.51 -4.94
C PRO A 236 3.08 -5.16 -4.44
N TYR A 237 2.29 -5.21 -3.38
CA TYR A 237 1.84 -4.04 -2.60
C TYR A 237 2.19 -4.19 -1.13
N VAL A 238 2.26 -3.08 -0.40
CA VAL A 238 2.41 -3.07 1.06
C VAL A 238 1.27 -2.28 1.69
N MET A 239 0.55 -2.92 2.60
CA MET A 239 -0.54 -2.38 3.39
C MET A 239 -0.73 -3.16 4.69
N GLY A 240 -1.16 -2.49 5.75
CA GLY A 240 -1.42 -3.13 7.05
C GLY A 240 -2.83 -3.71 7.22
N SER A 241 -3.83 -3.25 6.44
CA SER A 241 -5.22 -3.61 6.71
C SER A 241 -5.74 -4.85 5.99
N HIS A 242 -5.13 -5.25 4.87
CA HIS A 242 -5.61 -6.38 4.06
C HIS A 242 -4.98 -7.70 4.51
N ALA A 243 -4.36 -8.49 3.62
CA ALA A 243 -3.86 -9.82 3.98
C ALA A 243 -2.34 -9.79 4.28
N THR A 244 -1.86 -8.63 4.72
CA THR A 244 -0.47 -8.37 5.11
C THR A 244 -0.45 -7.48 6.34
N GLY A 245 0.56 -7.67 7.19
CA GLY A 245 0.71 -6.97 8.45
C GLY A 245 1.83 -5.92 8.46
N CYS A 246 2.20 -5.34 7.32
CA CYS A 246 3.25 -4.31 7.27
C CYS A 246 2.72 -2.94 7.76
N GLY A 247 3.48 -2.27 8.61
CA GLY A 247 3.15 -0.92 9.07
C GLY A 247 3.92 -0.51 10.32
N ALA A 248 3.46 0.50 11.04
CA ALA A 248 4.10 0.94 12.28
C ALA A 248 3.82 -0.04 13.42
N TRP A 249 4.83 -0.26 14.25
CA TRP A 249 4.71 -0.99 15.50
C TRP A 249 3.94 -0.15 16.51
N CYS A 250 2.77 -0.65 16.92
CA CYS A 250 1.84 0.08 17.76
C CYS A 250 1.48 -0.71 19.03
N SER A 251 1.25 0.00 20.13
CA SER A 251 0.87 -0.61 21.41
C SER A 251 -0.48 -1.29 21.24
N GLY A 252 -0.61 -2.52 21.76
CA GLY A 252 -1.90 -3.16 21.89
C GLY A 252 -2.73 -2.60 23.06
N PRO A 253 -3.93 -3.14 23.33
CA PRO A 253 -4.73 -2.76 24.49
C PRO A 253 -4.29 -3.54 25.75
N GLU A 254 -4.45 -2.90 26.90
CA GLU A 254 -3.98 -3.37 28.22
C GLU A 254 -4.50 -4.76 28.61
N ASP A 255 -5.71 -5.12 28.17
CA ASP A 255 -6.42 -6.33 28.60
C ASP A 255 -6.02 -7.61 27.85
N VAL A 256 -5.36 -7.50 26.70
CA VAL A 256 -4.98 -8.67 25.87
C VAL A 256 -3.51 -8.70 25.47
N SER A 257 -2.80 -7.58 25.62
CA SER A 257 -1.41 -7.49 25.15
C SER A 257 -0.47 -7.99 26.23
N PRO A 258 0.54 -8.80 25.89
CA PRO A 258 1.63 -9.08 26.81
C PRO A 258 2.45 -7.81 27.07
N ASP A 259 3.20 -7.79 28.18
CA ASP A 259 3.95 -6.62 28.66
C ASP A 259 4.86 -6.04 27.57
N GLU A 260 5.51 -6.89 26.76
CA GLU A 260 6.40 -6.47 25.68
C GLU A 260 5.68 -5.75 24.51
N TYR A 261 4.36 -5.93 24.36
CA TYR A 261 3.55 -5.36 23.28
C TYR A 261 2.62 -4.23 23.77
N PHE A 262 2.78 -3.81 25.03
CA PHE A 262 1.99 -2.77 25.66
C PHE A 262 2.87 -1.68 26.27
N TRP A 263 2.73 -0.44 25.79
CA TRP A 263 3.44 0.72 26.36
C TRP A 263 2.51 1.91 26.63
N GLY A 264 1.23 1.62 26.89
CA GLY A 264 0.27 2.57 27.44
C GLY A 264 -1.00 2.72 26.60
N TYR A 265 -0.92 3.42 25.47
CA TYR A 265 -2.12 3.83 24.74
C TYR A 265 -2.33 2.98 23.49
N ASN A 266 -3.48 2.31 23.42
CA ASN A 266 -3.82 1.43 22.30
C ASN A 266 -3.67 2.16 20.94
N ARG A 267 -2.96 1.54 19.99
CA ARG A 267 -2.63 2.05 18.66
C ARG A 267 -1.68 3.25 18.62
N MET A 268 -1.08 3.62 19.76
CA MET A 268 0.02 4.57 19.79
C MET A 268 1.28 3.90 19.23
N THR A 269 2.00 4.60 18.37
CA THR A 269 3.29 4.17 17.85
C THR A 269 4.37 4.25 18.93
N THR A 270 5.63 4.01 18.57
CA THR A 270 6.78 4.28 19.46
C THR A 270 7.09 5.77 19.62
N VAL A 271 6.43 6.65 18.86
CA VAL A 271 6.49 8.11 19.01
C VAL A 271 5.30 8.55 19.86
N GLU A 272 5.56 9.31 20.93
CA GLU A 272 4.51 9.72 21.85
C GLU A 272 3.48 10.65 21.20
N GLY A 273 2.20 10.39 21.49
CA GLY A 273 1.08 11.16 20.94
C GLY A 273 0.78 10.89 19.46
N LEU A 274 1.57 10.05 18.79
CA LEU A 274 1.40 9.64 17.39
C LEU A 274 0.77 8.25 17.33
N PHE A 275 -0.37 8.16 16.67
CA PHE A 275 -1.17 6.95 16.53
C PHE A 275 -1.30 6.55 15.06
N GLY A 276 -1.56 5.27 14.81
CA GLY A 276 -1.90 4.75 13.49
C GLY A 276 -3.30 4.13 13.44
N ALA A 277 -3.88 4.02 12.24
CA ALA A 277 -5.05 3.18 11.99
C ALA A 277 -5.08 2.64 10.55
N GLY A 278 -5.68 1.45 10.37
CA GLY A 278 -5.79 0.83 9.06
C GLY A 278 -4.40 0.48 8.52
N ASP A 279 -4.11 0.82 7.27
CA ASP A 279 -2.83 0.44 6.66
C ASP A 279 -1.58 0.99 7.34
N ALA A 280 -1.72 2.04 8.15
CA ALA A 280 -0.61 2.63 8.88
C ALA A 280 -0.07 1.71 9.98
N VAL A 281 -0.87 0.77 10.48
CA VAL A 281 -0.55 -0.11 11.61
C VAL A 281 -0.10 -1.48 11.09
N GLY A 282 1.00 -1.99 11.63
CA GLY A 282 1.49 -3.33 11.33
C GLY A 282 1.05 -4.39 12.36
N GLY A 283 1.40 -5.65 12.11
CA GLY A 283 1.16 -6.78 13.01
C GLY A 283 -0.30 -7.22 13.17
N THR A 284 -1.24 -6.55 12.52
CA THR A 284 -2.69 -6.76 12.68
C THR A 284 -3.43 -6.83 11.33
N PRO A 285 -3.09 -7.81 10.47
CA PRO A 285 -3.74 -7.98 9.17
C PRO A 285 -5.22 -8.36 9.31
N HIS A 286 -5.91 -8.42 8.17
CA HIS A 286 -7.31 -8.82 8.00
C HIS A 286 -8.33 -7.87 8.62
N ALA A 287 -7.98 -6.59 8.76
CA ALA A 287 -8.90 -5.54 9.16
C ALA A 287 -9.92 -5.18 8.06
N PHE A 288 -9.49 -5.12 6.79
CA PHE A 288 -10.29 -4.67 5.65
C PHE A 288 -10.99 -3.32 5.94
N SER A 289 -12.13 -3.05 5.32
CA SER A 289 -12.85 -1.78 5.48
C SER A 289 -13.42 -1.58 6.89
N SER A 290 -14.11 -2.58 7.44
CA SER A 290 -14.78 -2.51 8.75
C SER A 290 -13.79 -2.48 9.91
N GLY A 291 -12.75 -3.32 9.86
CA GLY A 291 -11.68 -3.34 10.85
C GLY A 291 -10.84 -2.06 10.80
N SER A 292 -10.48 -1.55 9.61
CA SER A 292 -9.75 -0.27 9.51
C SER A 292 -10.53 0.89 10.12
N PHE A 293 -11.85 0.95 9.85
CA PHE A 293 -12.71 1.96 10.48
C PHE A 293 -12.77 1.79 12.00
N THR A 294 -12.82 0.54 12.47
CA THR A 294 -12.86 0.21 13.90
C THR A 294 -11.54 0.55 14.60
N GLU A 295 -10.39 0.27 13.98
CA GLU A 295 -9.09 0.70 14.48
C GLU A 295 -8.99 2.21 14.61
N GLY A 296 -9.52 2.96 13.64
CA GLY A 296 -9.61 4.41 13.73
C GLY A 296 -10.38 4.87 14.98
N ARG A 297 -11.47 4.18 15.32
CA ARG A 297 -12.23 4.46 16.56
C ARG A 297 -11.43 4.15 17.82
N LEU A 298 -10.68 3.03 17.83
CA LEU A 298 -9.84 2.63 18.96
C LEU A 298 -8.70 3.61 19.18
N ALA A 299 -7.99 3.98 18.11
CA ALA A 299 -6.93 4.99 18.14
C ALA A 299 -7.46 6.35 18.60
N ALA A 300 -8.63 6.78 18.11
CA ALA A 300 -9.23 8.05 18.52
C ALA A 300 -9.58 8.08 20.02
N LYS A 301 -10.14 7.00 20.56
CA LYS A 301 -10.44 6.89 22.00
C LYS A 301 -9.15 6.95 22.83
N ALA A 302 -8.11 6.21 22.41
CA ALA A 302 -6.82 6.21 23.09
C ALA A 302 -6.11 7.56 23.02
N ALA A 303 -6.20 8.26 21.88
CA ALA A 303 -5.66 9.60 21.71
C ALA A 303 -6.35 10.64 22.62
N CYS A 304 -7.67 10.53 22.82
CA CYS A 304 -8.38 11.36 23.79
C CYS A 304 -7.88 11.07 25.21
N LYS A 305 -7.77 9.79 25.58
CA LYS A 305 -7.23 9.40 26.89
C LYS A 305 -5.81 9.93 27.13
N TYR A 306 -4.93 9.89 26.12
CA TYR A 306 -3.58 10.47 26.20
C TYR A 306 -3.62 11.97 26.57
N ILE A 307 -4.58 12.70 26.00
CA ILE A 307 -4.79 14.13 26.30
C ILE A 307 -5.32 14.31 27.72
N ASP A 308 -6.34 13.54 28.11
CA ASP A 308 -7.00 13.66 29.42
C ASP A 308 -6.05 13.29 30.57
N ASP A 309 -5.12 12.36 30.34
CA ASP A 309 -4.05 11.99 31.28
C ASP A 309 -2.92 13.04 31.37
N GLY A 310 -3.07 14.21 30.74
CA GLY A 310 -2.11 15.32 30.76
C GLY A 310 -0.83 15.09 29.95
N LYS A 311 -0.74 13.99 29.18
CA LYS A 311 0.49 13.63 28.46
C LYS A 311 0.83 14.56 27.30
N ALA A 312 -0.14 15.33 26.82
CA ALA A 312 0.03 16.32 25.75
C ALA A 312 0.24 17.76 26.25
N GLU A 313 0.50 17.96 27.55
CA GLU A 313 0.76 19.29 28.09
C GLU A 313 2.14 19.83 27.70
N GLY A 314 2.24 21.15 27.58
CA GLY A 314 3.49 21.87 27.35
C GLY A 314 4.08 21.75 25.95
N ILE A 315 3.39 21.17 24.97
CA ILE A 315 3.89 21.00 23.59
C ILE A 315 4.33 22.35 23.00
N ARG A 316 5.53 22.38 22.40
CA ARG A 316 6.11 23.55 21.74
C ARG A 316 6.54 23.22 20.31
N VAL A 317 6.16 24.09 19.39
CA VAL A 317 6.61 24.10 17.99
C VAL A 317 7.11 25.50 17.66
N SER A 318 8.40 25.64 17.41
CA SER A 318 9.00 26.92 17.00
C SER A 318 8.56 27.35 15.61
N GLN A 319 8.65 28.66 15.38
CA GLN A 319 8.49 29.22 14.04
C GLN A 319 9.60 28.72 13.10
N LYS A 320 10.81 28.48 13.62
CA LYS A 320 11.92 27.94 12.85
C LYS A 320 11.57 26.58 12.22
N GLN A 321 11.04 25.65 13.01
CA GLN A 321 10.64 24.33 12.49
C GLN A 321 9.58 24.45 11.39
N ILE A 322 8.62 25.37 11.55
CA ILE A 322 7.58 25.64 10.56
C ILE A 322 8.19 26.20 9.27
N ASP A 323 9.09 27.17 9.37
CA ASP A 323 9.72 27.83 8.23
C ASP A 323 10.68 26.90 7.47
N ASP A 324 11.46 26.08 8.20
CA ASP A 324 12.33 25.07 7.62
C ASP A 324 11.51 24.07 6.79
N ARG A 325 10.40 23.56 7.35
CA ARG A 325 9.51 22.64 6.62
C ARG A 325 8.83 23.30 5.44
N LYS A 326 8.46 24.58 5.55
CA LYS A 326 7.92 25.34 4.42
C LYS A 326 8.93 25.42 3.28
N ALA A 327 10.18 25.80 3.59
CA ALA A 327 11.25 25.87 2.60
C ALA A 327 11.49 24.52 1.92
N GLU A 328 11.51 23.44 2.69
CA GLU A 328 11.63 22.08 2.17
C GLU A 328 10.47 21.70 1.24
N ILE A 329 9.23 21.95 1.67
CA ILE A 329 8.02 21.61 0.91
C ILE A 329 8.02 22.24 -0.48
N TYR A 330 8.38 23.52 -0.60
CA TYR A 330 8.34 24.24 -1.88
C TYR A 330 9.65 24.20 -2.66
N LYS A 331 10.72 23.60 -2.12
CA LYS A 331 12.02 23.44 -2.79
C LYS A 331 11.89 22.89 -4.22
N PRO A 332 11.05 21.88 -4.53
CA PRO A 332 10.91 21.39 -5.92
C PRO A 332 10.41 22.45 -6.92
N MET A 333 9.55 23.36 -6.48
CA MET A 333 9.06 24.45 -7.34
C MET A 333 10.13 25.51 -7.58
N GLU A 334 10.92 25.85 -6.56
CA GLU A 334 12.05 26.78 -6.72
C GLU A 334 13.17 26.17 -7.59
N HIS A 335 13.41 24.86 -7.44
CA HIS A 335 14.36 24.13 -8.27
C HIS A 335 13.93 24.13 -9.75
N TYR A 336 12.64 23.89 -10.03
CA TYR A 336 12.08 24.05 -11.38
C TYR A 336 12.28 25.47 -11.91
N ARG A 337 11.90 26.50 -11.15
CA ARG A 337 12.05 27.92 -11.57
C ARG A 337 13.48 28.28 -11.95
N THR A 338 14.46 27.73 -11.24
CA THR A 338 15.88 28.00 -11.48
C THR A 338 16.36 27.35 -12.78
N TYR A 339 16.06 26.07 -13.00
CA TYR A 339 16.67 25.28 -14.08
C TYR A 339 15.76 25.01 -15.28
N ARG A 340 14.50 25.48 -15.28
CA ARG A 340 13.51 25.23 -16.36
C ARG A 340 13.96 25.64 -17.76
N ASN A 341 14.95 26.51 -17.91
CA ASN A 341 15.45 26.96 -19.20
C ASN A 341 16.63 26.12 -19.73
N GLU A 342 17.13 25.16 -18.94
CA GLU A 342 18.23 24.25 -19.33
C GLU A 342 17.72 22.94 -19.96
N ILE A 343 16.53 22.99 -20.56
CA ILE A 343 15.90 21.82 -21.22
C ILE A 343 16.68 21.48 -22.49
N THR A 344 17.06 20.20 -22.61
CA THR A 344 17.78 19.69 -23.78
C THR A 344 16.83 19.13 -24.85
N ALA A 345 15.73 18.48 -24.43
CA ALA A 345 14.62 18.06 -25.31
C ALA A 345 13.40 17.64 -24.47
N GLY A 346 12.19 18.05 -24.84
CA GLY A 346 10.96 17.63 -24.14
C GLY A 346 11.01 17.94 -22.63
N SER A 347 10.89 16.91 -21.79
CA SER A 347 11.02 17.02 -20.33
C SER A 347 12.42 16.66 -19.81
N VAL A 348 13.45 16.62 -20.67
CA VAL A 348 14.82 16.24 -20.30
C VAL A 348 15.59 17.47 -19.85
N ASN A 349 16.05 17.44 -18.60
CA ASN A 349 16.86 18.47 -17.98
C ASN A 349 18.05 17.84 -17.23
N PRO A 350 19.28 18.36 -17.36
CA PRO A 350 20.44 17.78 -16.68
C PRO A 350 20.50 18.09 -15.17
N ASN A 351 19.72 19.07 -14.68
CA ASN A 351 19.79 19.53 -13.28
C ASN A 351 18.65 19.00 -12.41
N TYR A 352 17.64 18.35 -12.99
CA TYR A 352 16.53 17.80 -12.22
C TYR A 352 15.90 16.59 -12.90
N ILE A 353 15.18 15.82 -12.08
CA ILE A 353 14.19 14.85 -12.53
C ILE A 353 12.79 15.36 -12.21
N ASN A 354 11.81 15.05 -13.06
CA ASN A 354 10.42 15.26 -12.71
C ASN A 354 9.87 14.06 -11.90
N PRO A 355 8.70 14.20 -11.24
CA PRO A 355 8.17 13.13 -10.40
C PRO A 355 7.86 11.83 -11.15
N ARG A 356 7.50 11.90 -12.44
CA ARG A 356 7.24 10.70 -13.24
C ARG A 356 8.53 9.92 -13.51
N GLN A 357 9.59 10.61 -13.93
CA GLN A 357 10.92 10.01 -14.16
C GLN A 357 11.46 9.34 -12.90
N GLY A 358 11.31 10.01 -11.75
CA GLY A 358 11.70 9.45 -10.46
C GLY A 358 10.87 8.22 -10.05
N LEU A 359 9.55 8.24 -10.30
CA LEU A 359 8.67 7.09 -10.05
C LEU A 359 9.03 5.89 -10.93
N ASP A 360 9.24 6.09 -12.22
CA ASP A 360 9.63 5.03 -13.15
C ASP A 360 10.96 4.39 -12.73
N ARG A 361 11.92 5.20 -12.29
CA ARG A 361 13.19 4.72 -11.74
C ARG A 361 12.98 3.92 -10.45
N LEU A 362 12.20 4.43 -9.49
CA LEU A 362 11.90 3.72 -8.25
C LEU A 362 11.26 2.34 -8.53
N GLN A 363 10.24 2.32 -9.39
CA GLN A 363 9.52 1.11 -9.77
C GLN A 363 10.43 0.06 -10.41
N LYS A 364 11.35 0.49 -11.28
CA LYS A 364 12.36 -0.39 -11.86
C LYS A 364 13.29 -0.97 -10.79
N LEU A 365 13.75 -0.16 -9.83
CA LEU A 365 14.62 -0.63 -8.75
C LEU A 365 13.92 -1.68 -7.90
N MET A 366 12.68 -1.42 -7.47
CA MET A 366 11.92 -2.37 -6.66
C MET A 366 11.60 -3.65 -7.44
N ASP A 367 11.28 -3.53 -8.71
CA ASP A 367 10.95 -4.67 -9.56
C ASP A 367 12.13 -5.62 -9.79
N GLU A 368 13.31 -5.07 -10.07
CA GLU A 368 14.51 -5.87 -10.40
C GLU A 368 15.29 -6.36 -9.19
N TYR A 369 15.25 -5.64 -8.05
CA TYR A 369 16.10 -5.91 -6.90
C TYR A 369 15.34 -6.34 -5.63
N CYS A 370 14.03 -6.08 -5.52
CA CYS A 370 13.24 -6.40 -4.32
C CYS A 370 12.11 -7.40 -4.60
N GLY A 371 12.25 -8.24 -5.63
CA GLY A 371 11.29 -9.30 -5.94
C GLY A 371 9.99 -8.77 -6.54
N GLY A 372 10.08 -8.02 -7.63
CA GLY A 372 8.91 -7.69 -8.45
C GLY A 372 8.54 -8.78 -9.44
N VAL A 373 7.63 -8.43 -10.35
CA VAL A 373 7.06 -9.35 -11.34
C VAL A 373 8.12 -9.84 -12.33
N THR A 374 9.06 -8.98 -12.74
CA THR A 374 10.06 -9.31 -13.78
C THR A 374 11.03 -10.42 -13.34
N VAL A 375 11.20 -10.60 -12.04
CA VAL A 375 12.09 -11.61 -11.45
C VAL A 375 11.31 -12.73 -10.77
N SER A 376 10.04 -12.93 -11.16
CA SER A 376 9.13 -13.92 -10.56
C SER A 376 9.10 -13.85 -9.03
N TYR A 377 9.11 -12.63 -8.48
CA TYR A 377 9.07 -12.32 -7.04
C TYR A 377 10.29 -12.79 -6.24
N MET A 378 11.37 -13.19 -6.91
CA MET A 378 12.59 -13.65 -6.26
C MET A 378 13.53 -12.49 -5.93
N THR A 379 14.21 -12.59 -4.79
CA THR A 379 15.36 -11.74 -4.46
C THR A 379 16.36 -12.51 -3.60
N ASN A 380 17.48 -11.87 -3.27
CA ASN A 380 18.50 -12.39 -2.35
C ASN A 380 19.35 -11.23 -1.83
N GLU A 381 20.21 -11.51 -0.85
CA GLU A 381 21.11 -10.54 -0.21
C GLU A 381 21.90 -9.69 -1.23
N LYS A 382 22.40 -10.28 -2.31
CA LYS A 382 23.21 -9.54 -3.31
C LYS A 382 22.35 -8.54 -4.09
N LEU A 383 21.15 -8.95 -4.50
CA LEU A 383 20.21 -8.07 -5.22
C LEU A 383 19.76 -6.92 -4.32
N LEU A 384 19.40 -7.22 -3.07
CA LEU A 384 18.96 -6.23 -2.08
C LEU A 384 20.07 -5.20 -1.80
N ASN A 385 21.31 -5.63 -1.60
CA ASN A 385 22.45 -4.74 -1.40
C ASN A 385 22.70 -3.81 -2.61
N ILE A 386 22.56 -4.32 -3.84
CA ILE A 386 22.62 -3.49 -5.05
C ILE A 386 21.44 -2.51 -5.10
N GLY A 387 20.25 -2.97 -4.74
CA GLY A 387 19.04 -2.16 -4.62
C GLY A 387 19.24 -0.98 -3.67
N LEU A 388 19.71 -1.22 -2.44
CA LEU A 388 20.01 -0.19 -1.44
C LEU A 388 21.04 0.83 -1.94
N LYS A 389 22.12 0.36 -2.58
CA LYS A 389 23.12 1.25 -3.18
C LYS A 389 22.47 2.18 -4.22
N LYS A 390 21.58 1.68 -5.06
CA LYS A 390 20.89 2.47 -6.09
C LYS A 390 19.79 3.37 -5.52
N MET A 391 19.13 2.93 -4.44
CA MET A 391 18.14 3.72 -3.69
C MET A 391 18.78 4.94 -3.04
N LYS A 392 20.02 4.81 -2.53
CA LYS A 392 20.79 5.95 -2.02
C LYS A 392 21.09 6.99 -3.10
N VAL A 393 21.49 6.55 -4.29
CA VAL A 393 21.69 7.49 -5.42
C VAL A 393 20.37 8.14 -5.82
N LEU A 394 19.25 7.40 -5.80
CA LEU A 394 17.93 7.99 -6.04
C LEU A 394 17.56 9.01 -4.95
N GLU A 395 17.86 8.75 -3.69
CA GLU A 395 17.65 9.69 -2.58
C GLU A 395 18.39 11.02 -2.82
N GLU A 396 19.67 10.96 -3.22
CA GLU A 396 20.47 12.13 -3.59
C GLU A 396 19.84 12.90 -4.77
N ASP A 397 19.29 12.20 -5.75
CA ASP A 397 18.61 12.81 -6.91
C ASP A 397 17.23 13.39 -6.57
N LEU A 398 16.53 12.84 -5.56
CA LEU A 398 15.26 13.39 -5.06
C LEU A 398 15.43 14.76 -4.40
N GLU A 399 16.64 15.13 -3.99
CA GLU A 399 16.96 16.48 -3.55
C GLU A 399 17.04 17.50 -4.68
N LYS A 400 17.05 17.02 -5.93
CA LYS A 400 17.01 17.80 -7.17
C LYS A 400 15.73 17.57 -7.96
N ILE A 401 14.67 17.08 -7.32
CA ILE A 401 13.38 16.93 -7.98
C ILE A 401 12.78 18.31 -8.32
N ALA A 402 12.17 18.44 -9.48
CA ALA A 402 11.51 19.66 -9.91
C ALA A 402 9.99 19.46 -10.03
N ALA A 403 9.22 20.49 -9.72
CA ALA A 403 7.77 20.52 -9.89
C ALA A 403 7.34 21.81 -10.61
N GLU A 404 6.76 21.68 -11.80
CA GLU A 404 6.29 22.81 -12.61
C GLU A 404 5.08 23.51 -11.99
N ASP A 405 4.19 22.72 -11.38
CA ASP A 405 2.95 23.22 -10.77
C ASP A 405 2.65 22.53 -9.43
N ILE A 406 1.51 22.88 -8.83
CA ILE A 406 1.08 22.36 -7.53
C ILE A 406 0.72 20.85 -7.62
N HIS A 407 0.30 20.37 -8.79
CA HIS A 407 0.02 18.95 -9.00
C HIS A 407 1.32 18.15 -9.06
N GLU A 408 2.33 18.63 -9.77
CA GLU A 408 3.65 18.03 -9.75
C GLU A 408 4.30 18.12 -8.36
N LEU A 409 4.03 19.17 -7.59
CA LEU A 409 4.49 19.26 -6.20
C LEU A 409 3.87 18.15 -5.34
N LEU A 410 2.59 17.85 -5.52
CA LEU A 410 1.94 16.69 -4.91
C LEU A 410 2.64 15.39 -5.32
N ARG A 411 2.90 15.20 -6.62
CA ARG A 411 3.57 14.00 -7.12
C ARG A 411 5.01 13.87 -6.62
N ALA A 412 5.73 14.97 -6.45
CA ALA A 412 7.08 14.99 -5.89
C ALA A 412 7.09 14.47 -4.44
N TRP A 413 6.18 14.95 -3.60
CA TRP A 413 6.05 14.50 -2.21
C TRP A 413 5.55 13.06 -2.10
N GLU A 414 4.57 12.67 -2.92
CA GLU A 414 4.14 11.28 -3.00
C GLU A 414 5.28 10.34 -3.45
N LEU A 415 6.16 10.78 -4.35
CA LEU A 415 7.34 10.02 -4.75
C LEU A 415 8.34 9.88 -3.60
N LYS A 416 8.62 10.96 -2.85
CA LYS A 416 9.50 10.91 -1.67
C LYS A 416 8.96 9.92 -0.62
N HIS A 417 7.65 9.92 -0.38
CA HIS A 417 7.03 8.93 0.52
C HIS A 417 7.12 7.50 0.00
N ARG A 418 6.94 7.29 -1.31
CA ARG A 418 7.14 5.96 -1.94
C ARG A 418 8.59 5.50 -1.83
N HIS A 419 9.57 6.39 -2.00
CA HIS A 419 10.99 6.07 -1.85
C HIS A 419 11.30 5.59 -0.42
N LEU A 420 10.91 6.36 0.61
CA LEU A 420 11.11 5.96 2.01
C LEU A 420 10.42 4.63 2.36
N THR A 421 9.18 4.45 1.87
CA THR A 421 8.47 3.17 2.02
C THR A 421 9.25 2.02 1.38
N SER A 422 9.72 2.23 0.15
CA SER A 422 10.43 1.22 -0.63
C SER A 422 11.76 0.83 0.01
N GLU A 423 12.50 1.80 0.54
CA GLU A 423 13.72 1.54 1.29
C GLU A 423 13.44 0.71 2.54
N ALA A 424 12.39 1.05 3.31
CA ALA A 424 11.99 0.25 4.48
C ALA A 424 11.64 -1.20 4.10
N VAL A 425 10.97 -1.41 2.96
CA VAL A 425 10.68 -2.76 2.44
C VAL A 425 11.98 -3.50 2.10
N ILE A 426 12.93 -2.85 1.42
CA ILE A 426 14.21 -3.49 1.06
C ILE A 426 15.03 -3.84 2.31
N GLN A 427 15.09 -2.96 3.31
CA GLN A 427 15.85 -3.19 4.55
C GLN A 427 15.29 -4.33 5.40
N HIS A 428 13.97 -4.55 5.34
CA HIS A 428 13.29 -5.63 6.05
C HIS A 428 13.33 -6.97 5.30
N THR A 429 13.40 -6.94 3.97
CA THR A 429 13.46 -8.13 3.10
C THR A 429 14.87 -8.69 3.08
#